data_AF-A0A0P9V541-F1
#
_entry.id   AF-A0A0P9V541-F1
#
_cell.length_a   1.000
_cell.length_b   1.000
_cell.length_c   1.000
_cell.angle_alpha   90.00
_cell.angle_beta   90.00
_cell.angle_gamma   90.00
#
_symmetry.space_group_name_H-M   'P 1'
#
loop_
_entity.id
_entity.type
_entity.pdbx_description
1 polymer ?
#
loop_
_entity_poly.entity_id
_entity_poly.type
_entity_poly.pdbx_seq_one_letter_code
_entity_poly.pdbx_strand_id
1 'polypeptide(L)'
;MLFANQSLLQSAAQGHTPAQHAAQIKYLVTGNAIRAVELAIEASGNPGLSRSNPLQRYYRNVLCGRVHTPQNDAVLAGVGKAVFAARNKEQ
;
A
#
# COMPACT_ATOMS: atom_id res chain seq x y z
N MET A 1 3.31 1.96 -10.84
CA MET A 1 2.80 1.59 -9.49
C MET A 1 2.92 0.09 -9.23
N LEU A 2 2.38 -0.78 -10.09
CA LEU A 2 2.50 -2.24 -9.89
C LEU A 2 3.96 -2.75 -9.96
N PHE A 3 4.78 -2.18 -10.84
CA PHE A 3 6.23 -2.46 -10.85
C PHE A 3 6.90 -2.14 -9.50
N ALA A 4 6.58 -0.98 -8.90
CA ALA A 4 7.11 -0.62 -7.58
C ALA A 4 6.65 -1.61 -6.50
N ASN A 5 5.40 -2.07 -6.53
CA ASN A 5 4.93 -3.11 -5.60
C ASN A 5 5.70 -4.41 -5.77
N GLN A 6 5.91 -4.85 -7.00
CA GLN A 6 6.67 -6.06 -7.28
C GLN A 6 8.10 -5.95 -6.76
N SER A 7 8.79 -4.85 -7.05
CA SER A 7 10.15 -4.61 -6.56
C SER A 7 10.23 -4.55 -5.03
N LEU A 8 9.28 -3.86 -4.37
CA LEU A 8 9.24 -3.78 -2.90
C LEU A 8 9.00 -5.14 -2.25
N LEU A 9 8.02 -5.90 -2.76
CA LEU A 9 7.69 -7.23 -2.24
C LEU A 9 8.82 -8.23 -2.49
N GLN A 10 9.46 -8.17 -3.65
CA GLN A 10 10.59 -9.03 -3.98
C GLN A 10 11.80 -8.73 -3.09
N SER A 11 12.16 -7.45 -2.91
CA SER A 11 13.24 -7.05 -2.00
C SER A 11 12.96 -7.49 -0.56
N ALA A 12 11.71 -7.37 -0.09
CA ALA A 12 11.31 -7.84 1.23
C ALA A 12 11.43 -9.37 1.37
N ALA A 13 10.92 -10.11 0.38
CA ALA A 13 10.97 -11.58 0.36
C ALA A 13 12.41 -12.13 0.31
N GLN A 14 13.32 -11.39 -0.33
CA GLN A 14 14.74 -11.73 -0.41
C GLN A 14 15.54 -11.28 0.83
N GLY A 15 14.92 -10.61 1.80
CA GLY A 15 15.60 -10.11 3.01
C GLY A 15 16.45 -8.85 2.76
N HIS A 16 16.37 -8.24 1.58
CA HIS A 16 17.06 -6.99 1.26
C HIS A 16 16.42 -5.76 1.93
N THR A 17 15.29 -5.94 2.61
CA THR A 17 14.64 -4.87 3.38
C THR A 17 14.48 -5.31 4.84
N PRO A 18 15.00 -4.51 5.80
CA PRO A 18 14.84 -4.82 7.23
C PRO A 18 13.37 -5.02 7.63
N ALA A 19 13.10 -6.04 8.47
CA ALA A 19 11.75 -6.42 8.90
C ALA A 19 10.98 -5.27 9.59
N GLN A 20 11.68 -4.32 10.21
CA GLN A 20 11.10 -3.09 10.78
C GLN A 20 10.33 -2.24 9.76
N HIS A 21 10.57 -2.42 8.46
CA HIS A 21 9.86 -1.71 7.40
C HIS A 21 8.60 -2.41 6.91
N ALA A 22 8.22 -3.57 7.44
CA ALA A 22 7.07 -4.35 6.98
C ALA A 22 5.76 -3.53 6.97
N ALA A 23 5.56 -2.69 8.00
CA ALA A 23 4.41 -1.79 8.10
C ALA A 23 4.39 -0.73 6.99
N GLN A 24 5.54 -0.13 6.68
CA GLN A 24 5.71 0.84 5.60
C GLN A 24 5.52 0.19 4.22
N ILE A 25 6.02 -1.04 4.04
CA ILE A 25 5.81 -1.81 2.80
C ILE A 25 4.32 -2.09 2.60
N LYS A 26 3.61 -2.53 3.65
CA LYS A 26 2.14 -2.70 3.59
C LYS A 26 1.45 -1.39 3.20
N TYR A 27 1.82 -0.27 3.83
CA TYR A 27 1.28 1.05 3.51
C TYR A 27 1.44 1.39 2.02
N LEU A 28 2.65 1.24 1.48
CA LEU A 28 2.95 1.55 0.08
C LEU A 28 2.24 0.58 -0.89
N VAL A 29 2.37 -0.73 -0.65
CA VAL A 29 1.86 -1.76 -1.56
C VAL A 29 0.34 -1.69 -1.67
N THR A 30 -0.37 -1.57 -0.53
CA THR A 30 -1.83 -1.51 -0.52
C THR A 30 -2.35 -0.20 -1.12
N GLY A 31 -1.72 0.95 -0.82
CA GLY A 31 -2.06 2.23 -1.44
C GLY A 31 -1.89 2.21 -2.96
N ASN A 32 -0.75 1.71 -3.44
CA ASN A 32 -0.47 1.59 -4.86
C ASN A 32 -1.44 0.65 -5.59
N ALA A 33 -1.83 -0.46 -4.96
CA ALA A 33 -2.78 -1.41 -5.53
C ALA A 33 -4.18 -0.79 -5.66
N ILE A 34 -4.64 -0.08 -4.62
CA ILE A 34 -5.91 0.64 -4.66
C ILE A 34 -5.91 1.66 -5.80
N ARG A 35 -4.89 2.53 -5.85
CA ARG A 35 -4.84 3.58 -6.87
C ARG A 35 -4.68 3.03 -8.29
N ALA A 36 -3.99 1.90 -8.46
CA ALA A 36 -3.92 1.24 -9.76
C ALA A 36 -5.29 0.75 -10.25
N VAL A 37 -6.12 0.18 -9.37
CA VAL A 37 -7.48 -0.26 -9.75
C VAL A 37 -8.43 0.92 -9.95
N GLU A 38 -8.31 1.97 -9.14
CA GLU A 38 -9.06 3.23 -9.36
C GLU A 38 -8.77 3.82 -10.75
N LEU A 39 -7.49 3.91 -11.14
CA LEU A 39 -7.09 4.36 -12.47
C LEU A 39 -7.65 3.47 -13.59
N ALA A 40 -7.69 2.15 -13.38
CA ALA A 40 -8.26 1.23 -14.35
C ALA A 40 -9.78 1.41 -14.52
N ILE A 41 -10.50 1.64 -13.42
CA ILE A 41 -11.94 1.96 -13.46
C ILE A 41 -12.17 3.31 -14.13
N GLU A 42 -11.40 4.34 -13.75
CA GLU A 42 -11.46 5.69 -14.32
C GLU A 42 -11.27 5.64 -15.85
N ALA A 43 -10.25 4.93 -16.32
CA ALA A 43 -9.98 4.75 -17.74
C ALA A 43 -11.07 3.94 -18.48
N SER A 44 -11.74 3.01 -17.79
CA SER A 44 -12.80 2.17 -18.36
C SER A 44 -14.18 2.84 -18.35
N GLY A 45 -14.36 3.90 -17.55
CA GLY A 45 -15.64 4.54 -17.29
C GLY A 45 -16.66 3.61 -16.61
N ASN A 46 -17.95 3.96 -16.72
CA ASN A 46 -19.06 3.20 -16.14
C ASN A 46 -19.05 1.69 -16.47
N PRO A 47 -18.65 1.23 -17.68
CA PRO A 47 -18.48 -0.20 -17.97
C PRO A 47 -17.54 -0.93 -17.00
N GLY A 48 -16.54 -0.25 -16.44
CA GLY A 48 -15.64 -0.78 -15.40
C GLY A 48 -16.35 -1.16 -14.10
N LEU A 49 -17.52 -0.56 -13.83
CA LEU A 49 -18.33 -0.81 -12.64
C LEU A 49 -19.40 -1.89 -12.85
N SER A 50 -19.58 -2.37 -14.09
CA SER A 50 -20.52 -3.46 -14.38
C SER A 50 -20.17 -4.73 -13.62
N ARG A 51 -21.18 -5.50 -13.17
CA ARG A 51 -20.98 -6.82 -12.55
C ARG A 51 -20.32 -7.83 -13.49
N SER A 52 -20.50 -7.68 -14.80
CA SER A 52 -19.84 -8.49 -15.82
C SER A 52 -18.38 -8.11 -16.05
N ASN A 53 -17.94 -6.95 -15.56
CA ASN A 53 -16.57 -6.50 -15.62
C ASN A 53 -15.82 -6.90 -14.32
N PRO A 54 -14.64 -7.53 -14.38
CA PRO A 54 -13.91 -7.92 -13.19
C PRO A 54 -13.39 -6.72 -12.36
N LEU A 55 -13.26 -5.53 -12.95
CA LEU A 55 -12.68 -4.35 -12.28
C LEU A 55 -13.42 -3.97 -10.99
N GLN A 56 -14.76 -4.02 -10.94
CA GLN A 56 -15.51 -3.76 -9.70
C GLN A 56 -15.17 -4.77 -8.59
N ARG A 57 -14.87 -6.03 -8.95
CA ARG A 57 -14.50 -7.04 -7.98
C ARG A 57 -13.07 -6.80 -7.49
N TYR A 58 -12.15 -6.48 -8.39
CA TYR A 58 -10.80 -6.11 -8.02
C TYR A 58 -10.78 -4.90 -7.10
N TYR A 59 -11.59 -3.89 -7.36
CA TYR A 59 -11.70 -2.70 -6.51
C TYR A 59 -12.15 -3.06 -5.11
N ARG A 60 -13.24 -3.83 -4.98
CA ARG A 60 -13.70 -4.31 -3.67
C ARG A 60 -12.66 -5.16 -2.95
N ASN A 61 -11.91 -5.99 -3.68
CA ASN A 61 -10.87 -6.82 -3.09
C ASN A 61 -9.71 -5.97 -2.54
N VAL A 62 -9.22 -4.97 -3.29
CA VAL A 62 -8.06 -4.18 -2.83
C VAL A 62 -8.39 -3.24 -1.68
N LEU A 63 -9.65 -2.83 -1.53
CA LEU A 63 -10.08 -1.92 -0.46
C LEU A 63 -9.92 -2.52 0.95
N CYS A 64 -9.95 -3.85 1.12
CA CYS A 64 -9.75 -4.47 2.44
C CYS A 64 -8.35 -4.18 3.02
N GLY A 65 -7.36 -3.86 2.17
CA GLY A 65 -6.01 -3.50 2.61
C GLY A 65 -5.97 -2.32 3.61
N ARG A 66 -6.97 -1.43 3.58
CA ARG A 66 -7.06 -0.27 4.49
C ARG A 66 -7.31 -0.67 5.94
N VAL A 67 -8.11 -1.72 6.17
CA VAL A 67 -8.54 -2.12 7.51
C VAL A 67 -7.64 -3.17 8.16
N HIS A 68 -6.79 -3.83 7.38
CA HIS A 68 -5.82 -4.78 7.92
C HIS A 68 -4.72 -4.05 8.70
N THR A 69 -4.55 -4.44 9.96
CA THR A 69 -3.54 -3.92 10.88
C THR A 69 -2.12 -4.20 10.36
N PRO A 70 -1.18 -3.24 10.54
CA PRO A 70 -1.40 -1.89 11.06
C PRO A 70 -2.15 -0.99 10.07
N GLN A 71 -3.10 -0.20 10.57
CA GLN A 71 -3.81 0.83 9.83
C GLN A 71 -2.86 1.98 9.48
N ASN A 72 -3.15 2.69 8.39
CA ASN A 72 -2.22 3.66 7.81
C ASN A 72 -1.86 4.80 8.77
N ASP A 73 -2.81 5.26 9.57
CA ASP A 73 -2.59 6.25 10.63
C ASP A 73 -1.60 5.74 11.68
N ALA A 74 -1.75 4.50 12.15
CA ALA A 74 -0.83 3.88 13.09
C ALA A 74 0.58 3.72 12.51
N VAL A 75 0.68 3.32 11.23
CA VAL A 75 1.97 3.24 10.51
C VAL A 75 2.64 4.60 10.45
N LEU A 76 1.94 5.63 9.96
CA LEU A 76 2.51 6.96 9.78
C LEU A 76 2.84 7.64 11.10
N ALA A 77 2.01 7.47 12.13
CA ALA A 77 2.30 7.95 13.49
C ALA A 77 3.54 7.27 14.07
N GLY A 78 3.69 5.96 13.89
CA GLY A 78 4.86 5.20 14.31
C GLY A 78 6.14 5.68 13.61
N VAL A 79 6.09 5.84 12.29
CA VAL A 79 7.21 6.38 11.49
C VAL A 79 7.58 7.79 11.96
N GLY A 80 6.59 8.67 12.14
CA GLY A 80 6.82 10.04 12.60
C GLY A 80 7.53 10.08 13.96
N LYS A 81 7.04 9.31 14.95
CA LYS A 81 7.67 9.20 16.28
C LYS A 81 9.12 8.69 16.18
N ALA A 82 9.36 7.67 15.36
CA ALA A 82 10.70 7.11 15.17
C ALA A 82 11.68 8.15 14.59
N VAL A 83 11.25 8.94 13.60
CA VAL A 83 12.07 10.00 13.00
C VAL A 83 12.39 11.12 14.02
N PHE A 84 11.41 11.58 14.79
CA PHE A 84 11.67 12.57 15.84
C PHE A 84 12.62 12.06 16.92
N ALA A 85 12.46 10.81 17.36
CA ALA A 85 13.34 10.20 18.34
C ALA A 85 14.79 10.05 17.84
N ALA A 86 14.98 9.73 16.54
CA ALA A 86 16.30 9.65 15.93
C ALA A 86 16.97 11.03 15.90
N ARG A 87 16.25 12.08 15.47
CA ARG A 87 16.77 13.45 15.42
C ARG A 87 17.21 13.98 16.79
N ASN A 88 16.44 13.71 17.84
CA ASN A 88 16.78 14.15 19.20
C ASN A 88 18.03 13.45 19.78
N LYS A 89 18.47 12.33 19.20
CA LYS A 89 19.72 11.65 19.61
C LYS A 89 20.96 12.18 18.90
N GLU A 90 20.77 12.88 17.78
CA GLU A 90 21.84 13.47 16.96
C GLU A 90 22.17 14.91 17.39
N GLN A 91 21.35 15.50 18.27
CA GLN A 91 21.56 16.80 18.93
C GLN A 91 22.24 16.61 20.28
#